data_AF-A0A3B6SM54-F1
#
_entry.id   AF-A0A3B6SM54-F1
#
_cell.length_a   1.000
_cell.length_b   1.000
_cell.length_c   1.000
_cell.angle_alpha   90.00
_cell.angle_beta   90.00
_cell.angle_gamma   90.00
#
_symmetry.space_group_name_H-M   'P 1'
#
loop_
_entity.id
_entity.type
_entity.pdbx_description
1 polymer ?
#
loop_
_entity_poly.entity_id
_entity_poly.type
_entity_poly.pdbx_seq_one_letter_code
_entity_poly.pdbx_strand_id
1 'polypeptide(L)'
;MAMVLDAFASYIGDYLKQVVQDELGTMLGVSSEIDKLGDKLLDLKNFLADADRRNITDETVKVWVGQLKRAMYEAADILDLCQLKAMEKRGPSSVEAGCCNPLLFCLRNPFHAREIGTRIKALNQRLDSIKQRSAAFNFINLGSYEEHSSSRHGNPSRETSGELDRSGVVGDKIEEDTRALVARITRSGNEASNNIMVVAIVGVGGIGKTTLAQKVFNDEAIQGDFSKKIWLSVNQNFSEVELLRRAIIEVRGDT
;
A
#
# COMPACT_ATOMS: atom_id res chain seq x y z
N MET A 1 5.32 -12.33 7.27
CA MET A 1 5.43 -12.03 5.81
C MET A 1 4.04 -12.02 5.20
N ALA A 2 3.11 -12.82 5.73
CA ALA A 2 1.73 -12.80 5.30
C ALA A 2 0.98 -11.51 5.69
N MET A 3 1.35 -10.78 6.76
CA MET A 3 0.77 -9.44 7.04
C MET A 3 0.89 -8.46 5.87
N VAL A 4 2.02 -8.48 5.14
CA VAL A 4 2.22 -7.64 3.96
C VAL A 4 1.35 -8.14 2.81
N LEU A 5 1.22 -9.45 2.65
CA LEU A 5 0.40 -10.07 1.61
C LEU A 5 -1.10 -9.92 1.89
N ASP A 6 -1.52 -9.91 3.15
CA ASP A 6 -2.89 -9.72 3.61
C ASP A 6 -3.37 -8.28 3.39
N ALA A 7 -2.55 -7.31 3.79
CA ALA A 7 -2.81 -5.90 3.52
C ALA A 7 -2.82 -5.62 2.01
N PHE A 8 -1.92 -6.27 1.27
CA PHE A 8 -1.85 -6.14 -0.18
C PHE A 8 -3.08 -6.77 -0.87
N ALA A 9 -3.47 -7.98 -0.49
CA ALA A 9 -4.67 -8.65 -1.01
C ALA A 9 -5.93 -7.84 -0.70
N SER A 10 -6.02 -7.25 0.49
CA SER A 10 -7.14 -6.37 0.86
C SER A 10 -7.18 -5.12 -0.01
N TYR A 11 -6.04 -4.45 -0.20
CA TYR A 11 -5.95 -3.29 -1.07
C TYR A 11 -6.36 -3.60 -2.51
N ILE A 12 -5.81 -4.67 -3.09
CA ILE A 12 -6.17 -5.06 -4.46
C ILE A 12 -7.65 -5.42 -4.53
N GLY A 13 -8.18 -6.17 -3.56
CA GLY A 13 -9.60 -6.52 -3.51
C GLY A 13 -10.51 -5.29 -3.44
N ASP A 14 -10.23 -4.33 -2.57
CA ASP A 14 -11.02 -3.10 -2.43
C ASP A 14 -10.91 -2.21 -3.67
N TYR A 15 -9.71 -2.12 -4.26
CA TYR A 15 -9.47 -1.38 -5.49
C TYR A 15 -10.24 -1.99 -6.67
N LEU A 16 -10.30 -3.32 -6.79
CA LEU A 16 -11.07 -4.02 -7.82
C LEU A 16 -12.59 -3.85 -7.62
N LYS A 17 -13.09 -3.90 -6.39
CA LYS A 17 -14.52 -3.65 -6.09
C LYS A 17 -14.99 -2.28 -6.57
N GLN A 18 -14.17 -1.25 -6.38
CA GLN A 18 -14.48 0.10 -6.88
C GLN A 18 -14.58 0.15 -8.41
N VAL A 19 -13.79 -0.65 -9.14
CA VAL A 19 -13.85 -0.73 -10.61
C VAL A 19 -15.15 -1.38 -11.09
N VAL A 20 -15.63 -2.39 -10.36
CA VAL A 20 -16.84 -3.15 -10.73
C VAL A 20 -18.10 -2.34 -10.49
N GLN A 21 -18.17 -1.60 -9.37
CA GLN A 21 -19.32 -0.76 -9.03
C GLN A 21 -19.54 0.38 -10.04
N ASP A 22 -18.48 0.83 -10.71
CA ASP A 22 -18.54 1.84 -11.78
C ASP A 22 -18.75 1.18 -13.17
N GLU A 23 -19.83 0.39 -13.26
CA GLU A 23 -20.18 -0.53 -14.36
C GLU A 23 -20.40 0.13 -15.74
N LEU A 24 -20.49 1.47 -15.79
CA LEU A 24 -20.81 2.23 -17.02
C LEU A 24 -19.64 2.31 -18.03
N GLY A 25 -18.41 1.92 -17.66
CA GLY A 25 -17.21 2.14 -18.46
C GLY A 25 -16.40 0.90 -18.86
N THR A 26 -16.77 -0.29 -18.39
CA THR A 26 -15.97 -1.51 -18.53
C THR A 26 -16.56 -2.47 -19.56
N MET A 27 -15.70 -3.19 -20.29
CA MET A 27 -16.14 -4.23 -21.22
C MET A 27 -16.63 -5.44 -20.38
N LEU A 28 -17.89 -5.86 -20.57
CA LEU A 28 -18.58 -6.91 -19.80
C LEU A 28 -17.71 -8.14 -19.47
N GLY A 29 -16.88 -8.61 -20.41
CA GLY A 29 -16.00 -9.77 -20.21
C GLY A 29 -14.81 -9.53 -19.28
N VAL A 30 -14.31 -8.31 -19.17
CA VAL A 30 -13.19 -7.97 -18.27
C VAL A 30 -13.70 -7.75 -16.85
N SER A 31 -14.90 -7.18 -16.69
CA SER A 31 -15.52 -6.98 -15.38
C SER A 31 -15.67 -8.30 -14.62
N SER A 32 -16.21 -9.33 -15.29
CA SER A 32 -16.34 -10.67 -14.68
C SER A 32 -15.01 -11.31 -14.28
N GLU A 33 -13.92 -11.06 -15.02
CA GLU A 33 -12.59 -11.56 -14.63
C GLU A 33 -11.99 -10.77 -13.47
N ILE A 34 -12.30 -9.47 -13.36
CA ILE A 34 -11.94 -8.62 -12.22
C ILE A 34 -12.64 -9.09 -10.95
N ASP A 35 -13.94 -9.40 -11.04
CA ASP A 35 -14.71 -9.95 -9.91
C ASP A 35 -14.12 -11.26 -9.39
N LYS A 36 -13.87 -12.21 -10.29
CA LYS A 36 -13.24 -13.49 -9.96
C LYS A 36 -11.88 -13.30 -9.30
N LEU A 37 -11.10 -12.31 -9.75
CA LEU A 37 -9.82 -11.99 -9.14
C LEU A 37 -10.02 -11.50 -7.70
N GLY A 38 -10.96 -10.57 -7.49
CA GLY A 38 -11.33 -10.09 -6.15
C GLY A 38 -11.73 -11.22 -5.20
N ASP A 39 -12.62 -12.11 -5.63
CA ASP A 39 -13.10 -13.24 -4.84
C ASP A 39 -11.96 -14.21 -4.47
N LYS A 40 -11.09 -14.53 -5.43
CA LYS A 40 -9.95 -15.42 -5.19
C LYS A 40 -8.94 -14.82 -4.22
N LEU A 41 -8.68 -13.52 -4.33
CA LEU A 41 -7.79 -12.81 -3.40
C LEU A 41 -8.36 -12.82 -1.97
N LEU A 42 -9.68 -12.64 -1.84
CA LEU A 42 -10.37 -12.72 -0.55
C LEU A 42 -10.30 -14.13 0.05
N ASP A 43 -10.52 -15.16 -0.75
CA ASP A 43 -10.38 -16.56 -0.32
C ASP A 43 -8.94 -16.87 0.14
N LEU A 44 -7.96 -16.39 -0.61
CA LEU A 44 -6.54 -16.64 -0.33
C LEU A 44 -6.02 -15.84 0.89
N LYS A 45 -6.69 -14.73 1.23
CA LYS A 45 -6.43 -13.95 2.46
C LYS A 45 -6.56 -14.81 3.71
N ASN A 46 -7.61 -15.64 3.78
CA ASN A 46 -7.86 -16.50 4.94
C ASN A 46 -6.74 -17.55 5.13
N PHE A 47 -6.20 -18.09 4.03
CA PHE A 47 -5.07 -19.03 4.08
C PHE A 47 -3.76 -18.36 4.51
N LEU A 48 -3.54 -17.10 4.12
CA LEU A 48 -2.38 -16.32 4.55
C LEU A 48 -2.40 -16.05 6.06
N ALA A 49 -3.58 -15.78 6.63
CA ALA A 49 -3.73 -15.57 8.07
C ALA A 49 -3.39 -16.83 8.89
N ASP A 50 -3.84 -18.03 8.46
CA ASP A 50 -3.50 -19.30 9.11
C ASP A 50 -2.01 -19.64 8.95
N ALA A 51 -1.43 -19.39 7.76
CA ALA A 51 -0.01 -19.60 7.50
C ALA A 51 0.91 -18.73 8.38
N ASP A 52 0.59 -17.44 8.58
CA ASP A 52 1.37 -16.56 9.47
C ASP A 52 1.21 -16.99 10.96
N ARG A 53 0.04 -17.48 11.39
CA ARG A 53 -0.19 -17.95 12.78
C ARG A 53 0.60 -19.21 13.12
N ARG A 54 0.77 -20.11 12.15
CA ARG A 54 1.47 -21.40 12.38
C ARG A 54 2.99 -21.29 12.46
N ASN A 55 3.58 -20.10 12.27
CA ASN A 55 5.01 -19.90 11.98
C ASN A 55 5.44 -20.78 10.80
N ILE A 56 5.68 -20.20 9.63
CA ILE A 56 5.96 -20.95 8.40
C ILE A 56 7.33 -21.66 8.48
N THR A 57 7.40 -22.75 9.25
CA THR A 57 8.58 -23.60 9.42
C THR A 57 8.61 -24.72 8.39
N ASP A 58 7.45 -25.10 7.84
CA ASP A 58 7.33 -26.08 6.77
C ASP A 58 7.76 -25.49 5.42
N GLU A 59 8.76 -26.11 4.80
CA GLU A 59 9.35 -25.67 3.54
C GLU A 59 8.34 -25.73 2.37
N THR A 60 7.41 -26.69 2.39
CA THR A 60 6.36 -26.80 1.37
C THR A 60 5.35 -25.66 1.47
N VAL A 61 5.02 -25.23 2.68
CA VAL A 61 4.17 -24.05 2.94
C VAL A 61 4.91 -22.77 2.54
N LYS A 62 6.23 -22.66 2.78
CA LYS A 62 7.03 -21.51 2.30
C LYS A 62 6.99 -21.39 0.78
N VAL A 63 7.18 -22.50 0.07
CA VAL A 63 7.12 -22.51 -1.41
C VAL A 63 5.74 -22.08 -1.90
N TRP A 64 4.67 -22.57 -1.25
CA TRP A 64 3.30 -22.18 -1.58
C TRP A 64 3.05 -20.68 -1.34
N VAL A 65 3.42 -20.15 -0.18
CA VAL A 65 3.32 -18.71 0.14
C VAL A 65 4.15 -17.87 -0.84
N GLY A 66 5.34 -18.35 -1.22
CA GLY A 66 6.18 -17.69 -2.22
C GLY A 66 5.52 -17.61 -3.60
N GLN A 67 4.77 -18.63 -4.01
CA GLN A 67 4.02 -18.60 -5.27
C GLN A 67 2.83 -17.65 -5.21
N LEU A 68 2.12 -17.61 -4.08
CA LEU A 68 1.05 -16.65 -3.84
C LEU A 68 1.59 -15.21 -3.88
N LYS A 69 2.74 -14.95 -3.24
CA LYS A 69 3.45 -13.66 -3.31
C LYS A 69 3.79 -13.25 -4.75
N ARG A 70 4.27 -14.17 -5.58
CA ARG A 70 4.54 -13.88 -7.00
C ARG A 70 3.27 -13.54 -7.78
N ALA A 71 2.15 -14.20 -7.48
CA ALA A 71 0.87 -13.86 -8.11
C ALA A 71 0.34 -12.49 -7.64
N MET A 72 0.59 -12.11 -6.39
CA MET A 72 0.28 -10.76 -5.89
C MET A 72 1.08 -9.69 -6.64
N TYR A 73 2.38 -9.89 -6.85
CA TYR A 73 3.18 -8.94 -7.62
C TYR A 73 2.69 -8.81 -9.07
N GLU A 74 2.31 -9.93 -9.70
CA GLU A 74 1.71 -9.89 -11.03
C GLU A 74 0.39 -9.08 -11.06
N ALA A 75 -0.41 -9.14 -9.99
CA ALA A 75 -1.59 -8.26 -9.85
C ALA A 75 -1.19 -6.79 -9.77
N ALA A 76 -0.13 -6.45 -9.02
CA ALA A 76 0.43 -5.11 -8.94
C ALA A 76 0.88 -4.60 -10.33
N ASP A 77 1.63 -5.43 -11.06
CA ASP A 77 2.14 -5.12 -12.39
C ASP A 77 0.99 -4.84 -13.38
N ILE A 78 -0.13 -5.55 -13.27
CA ILE A 78 -1.34 -5.30 -14.07
C ILE A 78 -1.93 -3.92 -13.72
N LEU A 79 -2.00 -3.55 -12.43
CA LEU A 79 -2.49 -2.24 -12.02
C LEU A 79 -1.60 -1.10 -12.51
N ASP A 80 -0.29 -1.27 -12.41
CA ASP A 80 0.69 -0.28 -12.86
C ASP A 80 0.63 -0.11 -14.39
N LEU A 81 0.49 -1.22 -15.12
CA LEU A 81 0.27 -1.16 -16.57
C LEU A 81 -1.02 -0.42 -16.93
N CYS A 82 -2.08 -0.59 -16.15
CA CYS A 82 -3.32 0.17 -16.34
C CYS A 82 -3.12 1.66 -16.09
N GLN A 83 -2.34 2.03 -15.07
CA GLN A 83 -1.96 3.42 -14.81
C GLN A 83 -1.18 4.03 -15.97
N LEU A 84 -0.15 3.34 -16.46
CA LEU A 84 0.66 3.79 -17.59
C LEU A 84 -0.20 4.01 -18.85
N LYS A 85 -1.06 3.05 -19.17
CA LYS A 85 -1.98 3.14 -20.30
C LYS A 85 -3.05 4.21 -20.16
N ALA A 86 -3.44 4.54 -18.93
CA ALA A 86 -4.35 5.63 -18.67
C ALA A 86 -3.66 7.00 -18.86
N MET A 87 -2.36 7.08 -18.55
CA MET A 87 -1.56 8.29 -18.73
C MET A 87 -1.25 8.60 -20.20
N GLU A 88 -1.16 7.59 -21.08
CA GLU A 88 -0.86 7.76 -22.52
C GLU A 88 -1.86 8.66 -23.27
N LYS A 89 -3.09 8.80 -22.76
CA LYS A 89 -4.11 9.72 -23.33
C LYS A 89 -4.16 11.09 -22.67
N ARG A 90 -3.44 11.33 -21.56
CA ARG A 90 -3.35 12.66 -20.96
C ARG A 90 -2.29 13.46 -21.72
N GLY A 91 -2.74 14.31 -22.64
CA GLY A 91 -1.90 15.39 -23.13
C GLY A 91 -1.47 16.32 -21.97
N PRO A 92 -0.42 17.15 -22.16
CA PRO A 92 0.19 17.97 -21.10
C PRO A 92 -0.72 19.05 -20.48
N SER A 93 -1.99 19.16 -20.89
CA SER A 93 -2.90 20.25 -20.53
C SER A 93 -4.15 19.86 -19.74
N SER A 94 -4.37 18.60 -19.35
CA SER A 94 -5.53 18.27 -18.49
C SER A 94 -5.21 18.47 -17.01
N VAL A 95 -5.22 19.72 -16.57
CA VAL A 95 -5.45 20.08 -15.18
C VAL A 95 -6.86 19.57 -14.81
N GLU A 96 -6.99 18.97 -13.63
CA GLU A 96 -8.26 18.55 -13.01
C GLU A 96 -9.02 17.39 -13.67
N ALA A 97 -8.63 16.18 -13.29
CA ALA A 97 -9.60 15.20 -12.82
C ALA A 97 -8.93 14.38 -11.71
N GLY A 98 -9.06 14.87 -10.47
CA GLY A 98 -8.89 14.03 -9.30
C GLY A 98 -9.97 12.96 -9.32
N CYS A 99 -9.63 11.74 -8.89
CA CYS A 99 -10.57 10.61 -8.74
C CYS A 99 -10.94 9.81 -10.01
N CYS A 100 -10.14 9.82 -11.09
CA CYS A 100 -10.33 8.81 -12.13
C CYS A 100 -9.56 7.53 -11.78
N ASN A 101 -10.29 6.43 -11.52
CA ASN A 101 -9.70 5.11 -11.31
C ASN A 101 -8.91 4.70 -12.58
N PRO A 102 -7.59 4.51 -12.49
CA PRO A 102 -6.75 4.13 -13.62
C PRO A 102 -7.21 2.87 -14.36
N LEU A 103 -7.78 1.90 -13.64
CA LEU A 103 -8.35 0.70 -14.27
C LEU A 103 -9.55 1.06 -15.14
N LEU A 104 -10.51 1.84 -14.63
CA LEU A 104 -11.69 2.26 -15.41
C LEU A 104 -11.29 2.98 -16.69
N PHE A 105 -10.33 3.91 -16.60
CA PHE A 105 -9.89 4.67 -17.75
C PHE A 105 -9.12 3.79 -18.76
N CYS A 106 -8.27 2.88 -18.27
CA CYS A 106 -7.57 1.91 -19.11
C CYS A 106 -8.55 1.03 -19.89
N LEU A 107 -9.61 0.56 -19.22
CA LEU A 107 -10.60 -0.36 -19.78
C LEU A 107 -11.58 0.29 -20.77
N ARG A 108 -11.64 1.63 -20.86
CA ARG A 108 -12.40 2.34 -21.91
C ARG A 108 -11.81 2.17 -23.31
N ASN A 109 -10.53 1.80 -23.44
CA ASN A 109 -9.93 1.49 -24.73
C ASN A 109 -10.07 -0.02 -25.01
N PRO A 110 -10.77 -0.45 -26.08
CA PRO A 110 -10.98 -1.86 -26.38
C PRO A 110 -9.69 -2.70 -26.53
N PHE A 111 -8.62 -2.11 -27.07
CA PHE A 111 -7.33 -2.80 -27.20
C PHE A 111 -6.67 -3.01 -25.84
N HIS A 112 -6.70 -1.99 -24.99
CA HIS A 112 -6.18 -2.07 -23.63
C HIS A 112 -7.01 -3.04 -22.79
N ALA A 113 -8.34 -2.95 -22.88
CA ALA A 113 -9.27 -3.84 -22.20
C ALA A 113 -9.02 -5.32 -22.57
N ARG A 114 -8.78 -5.62 -23.85
CA ARG A 114 -8.47 -6.97 -24.30
C ARG A 114 -7.15 -7.49 -23.71
N GLU A 115 -6.10 -6.67 -23.73
CA GLU A 115 -4.79 -7.07 -23.19
C GLU A 115 -4.86 -7.27 -21.66
N ILE A 116 -5.42 -6.28 -20.94
CA ILE A 116 -5.57 -6.34 -19.48
C ILE A 116 -6.47 -7.51 -19.09
N GLY A 117 -7.60 -7.70 -19.77
CA GLY A 117 -8.48 -8.85 -19.54
C GLY A 117 -7.78 -10.19 -19.75
N THR A 118 -6.87 -10.28 -20.73
CA THR A 118 -6.08 -11.50 -20.96
C THR A 118 -5.12 -11.77 -19.81
N ARG A 119 -4.45 -10.73 -19.28
CA ARG A 119 -3.55 -10.86 -18.12
C ARG A 119 -4.30 -11.23 -16.85
N ILE A 120 -5.44 -10.58 -16.59
CA ILE A 120 -6.31 -10.89 -15.43
C ILE A 120 -6.79 -12.34 -15.51
N LYS A 121 -7.21 -12.80 -16.69
CA LYS A 121 -7.63 -14.19 -16.90
C LYS A 121 -6.50 -15.19 -16.63
N ALA A 122 -5.29 -14.90 -17.09
CA ALA A 122 -4.12 -15.75 -16.81
C ALA A 122 -3.78 -15.77 -15.32
N LEU A 123 -3.83 -14.62 -14.65
CA LEU A 123 -3.63 -14.51 -13.21
C LEU A 123 -4.70 -15.30 -12.44
N ASN A 124 -5.97 -15.23 -12.84
CA ASN A 124 -7.06 -16.01 -12.28
C ASN A 124 -6.79 -17.52 -12.35
N GLN A 125 -6.32 -18.04 -13.48
CA GLN A 125 -5.97 -19.45 -13.64
C GLN A 125 -4.78 -19.86 -12.77
N ARG A 126 -3.81 -18.96 -12.62
CA ARG A 126 -2.66 -19.17 -11.74
C ARG A 126 -3.08 -19.21 -10.27
N LEU A 127 -3.99 -18.32 -9.85
CA LEU A 127 -4.55 -18.32 -8.50
C LEU A 127 -5.37 -19.59 -8.22
N ASP A 128 -6.12 -20.13 -9.20
CA ASP A 128 -6.79 -21.43 -9.05
C ASP A 128 -5.79 -22.55 -8.79
N SER A 129 -4.69 -22.57 -9.53
CA SER A 129 -3.62 -23.56 -9.38
C SER A 129 -2.91 -23.46 -8.03
N ILE A 130 -2.83 -22.24 -7.46
CA ILE A 130 -2.31 -22.01 -6.11
C ILE A 130 -3.32 -22.47 -5.06
N LYS A 131 -4.60 -22.09 -5.20
CA LYS A 131 -5.69 -22.50 -4.31
C LYS A 131 -5.86 -24.02 -4.28
N GLN A 132 -5.81 -24.71 -5.42
CA GLN A 132 -5.94 -26.16 -5.46
C GLN A 132 -4.85 -26.87 -4.65
N ARG A 133 -3.60 -26.37 -4.72
CA ARG A 133 -2.49 -26.91 -3.93
C ARG A 133 -2.59 -26.57 -2.46
N SER A 134 -3.40 -25.57 -2.07
CA SER A 134 -3.64 -25.24 -0.68
C SER A 134 -4.34 -26.37 0.08
N ALA A 135 -5.13 -27.19 -0.63
CA ALA A 135 -5.85 -28.35 -0.07
C ALA A 135 -4.92 -29.40 0.57
N ALA A 136 -3.66 -29.49 0.13
CA ALA A 136 -2.69 -30.42 0.68
C ALA A 136 -2.20 -30.05 2.11
N PHE A 137 -2.41 -28.81 2.54
CA PHE A 137 -1.86 -28.28 3.79
C PHE A 137 -2.87 -28.24 4.95
N ASN A 138 -4.11 -28.67 4.73
CA ASN A 138 -5.19 -28.64 5.74
C ASN A 138 -5.29 -27.27 6.44
N PHE A 139 -5.24 -26.18 5.65
CA PHE A 139 -5.42 -24.84 6.20
C PHE A 139 -6.82 -24.73 6.82
N ILE A 140 -6.90 -24.17 8.02
CA ILE A 140 -8.19 -23.96 8.69
C ILE A 140 -8.78 -22.67 8.14
N ASN A 141 -10.00 -22.73 7.62
CA ASN A 141 -10.76 -21.52 7.29
C ASN A 141 -11.18 -20.86 8.61
N LEU A 142 -10.37 -19.92 9.10
CA LEU A 142 -10.70 -19.10 10.27
C LEU A 142 -11.72 -18.03 9.89
N GLY A 143 -12.93 -18.47 9.55
CA GLY A 143 -14.11 -17.62 9.61
C GLY A 143 -14.37 -17.24 11.07
N SER A 144 -14.27 -15.94 11.37
CA SER A 144 -14.88 -15.25 12.52
C SER A 144 -14.67 -15.86 13.92
N TYR A 145 -13.50 -16.39 14.25
CA TYR A 145 -13.20 -16.70 15.65
C TYR A 145 -12.42 -15.56 16.31
N GLU A 146 -12.90 -15.21 17.49
CA GLU A 146 -12.66 -13.99 18.23
C GLU A 146 -11.19 -13.60 18.36
N GLU A 147 -11.03 -12.29 18.44
CA GLU A 147 -9.84 -11.50 18.74
C GLU A 147 -9.23 -11.90 20.10
N HIS A 148 -8.67 -13.10 20.18
CA HIS A 148 -7.72 -13.42 21.23
C HIS A 148 -6.35 -12.94 20.78
N SER A 149 -5.99 -11.79 21.33
CA SER A 149 -4.70 -11.15 21.43
C SER A 149 -3.58 -12.10 21.85
N SER A 150 -3.22 -13.05 20.99
CA SER A 150 -1.92 -13.71 21.08
C SER A 150 -0.89 -12.72 20.55
N SER A 151 -0.23 -12.03 21.49
CA SER A 151 0.98 -11.22 21.34
C SER A 151 1.65 -11.41 19.98
N ARG A 152 1.31 -10.52 19.04
CA ARG A 152 1.98 -10.42 17.75
C ARG A 152 3.43 -10.09 18.06
N HIS A 153 4.32 -11.06 17.89
CA HIS A 153 5.75 -10.84 17.96
C HIS A 153 6.18 -10.12 16.67
N GLY A 154 5.71 -8.89 16.49
CA GLY A 154 6.41 -7.93 15.65
C GLY A 154 7.73 -7.63 16.33
N ASN A 155 8.84 -7.69 15.59
CA ASN A 155 10.14 -7.29 16.12
C ASN A 155 9.98 -5.91 16.78
N PRO A 156 10.19 -5.79 18.11
CA PRO A 156 10.09 -4.50 18.80
C PRO A 156 11.13 -3.50 18.26
N SER A 157 12.14 -3.99 17.53
CA SER A 157 13.26 -3.22 16.98
C SER A 157 13.00 -2.57 15.60
N ARG A 158 11.81 -2.68 15.01
CA ARG A 158 11.56 -2.06 13.69
C ARG A 158 11.35 -0.55 13.85
N GLU A 159 12.43 0.19 14.05
CA GLU A 159 12.38 1.64 14.19
C GLU A 159 12.57 2.32 12.82
N THR A 160 11.98 3.49 12.65
CA THR A 160 12.22 4.39 11.52
C THR A 160 13.02 5.58 12.01
N SER A 161 14.07 5.95 11.28
CA SER A 161 14.82 7.20 11.53
C SER A 161 14.30 8.31 10.61
N GLY A 162 14.50 9.56 11.03
CA GLY A 162 14.24 10.73 10.17
C GLY A 162 15.27 10.91 9.06
N GLU A 163 16.39 10.17 9.12
CA GLU A 163 17.46 10.22 8.13
C GLU A 163 17.00 9.64 6.79
N LEU A 164 17.28 10.36 5.71
CA LEU A 164 16.93 9.95 4.37
C LEU A 164 18.17 9.50 3.60
N ASP A 165 18.23 8.22 3.25
CA ASP A 165 19.13 7.74 2.22
C ASP A 165 18.60 8.16 0.84
N ARG A 166 19.23 9.19 0.27
CA ARG A 166 18.84 9.75 -1.03
C ARG A 166 19.21 8.85 -2.21
N SER A 167 20.10 7.86 -2.03
CA SER A 167 20.63 7.05 -3.12
C SER A 167 19.60 6.12 -3.76
N GLY A 168 18.59 5.70 -3.00
CA GLY A 168 17.54 4.78 -3.45
C GLY A 168 16.23 5.43 -3.90
N VAL A 169 16.13 6.76 -3.87
CA VAL A 169 14.88 7.46 -4.18
C VAL A 169 14.85 7.88 -5.64
N VAL A 170 13.83 7.40 -6.37
CA VAL A 170 13.66 7.67 -7.81
C VAL A 170 12.20 7.95 -8.15
N GLY A 171 11.97 8.71 -9.24
CA GLY A 171 10.66 8.97 -9.83
C GLY A 171 10.19 10.43 -9.66
N ASP A 172 9.58 10.98 -10.70
CA ASP A 172 9.20 12.41 -10.71
C ASP A 172 8.03 12.72 -9.76
N LYS A 173 7.15 11.73 -9.55
CA LYS A 173 5.97 11.88 -8.70
C LYS A 173 6.32 12.15 -7.24
N ILE A 174 7.36 11.51 -6.70
CA ILE A 174 7.76 11.75 -5.31
C ILE A 174 8.31 13.17 -5.13
N GLU A 175 8.96 13.74 -6.16
CA GLU A 175 9.41 15.13 -6.14
C GLU A 175 8.23 16.11 -6.19
N GLU A 176 7.25 15.83 -7.05
CA GLU A 176 6.02 16.64 -7.14
C GLU A 176 5.23 16.62 -5.81
N ASP A 177 4.97 15.44 -5.27
CA ASP A 177 4.24 15.26 -4.01
C ASP A 177 4.99 15.91 -2.83
N THR A 178 6.33 15.82 -2.80
CA THR A 178 7.16 16.50 -1.80
C THR A 178 6.97 18.01 -1.88
N ARG A 179 7.14 18.61 -3.07
CA ARG A 179 6.96 20.06 -3.27
C ARG A 179 5.57 20.54 -2.89
N ALA A 180 4.53 19.79 -3.27
CA ALA A 180 3.15 20.13 -2.97
C ALA A 180 2.87 20.12 -1.45
N LEU A 181 3.37 19.11 -0.74
CA LEU A 181 3.23 19.01 0.72
C LEU A 181 4.02 20.10 1.45
N VAL A 182 5.28 20.33 1.07
CA VAL A 182 6.13 21.38 1.65
C VAL A 182 5.44 22.75 1.50
N ALA A 183 5.00 23.10 0.29
CA ALA A 183 4.32 24.37 0.04
C ALA A 183 3.03 24.54 0.85
N ARG A 184 2.30 23.46 1.11
CA ARG A 184 1.10 23.50 1.96
C ARG A 184 1.45 23.70 3.43
N ILE A 185 2.52 23.04 3.90
CA ILE A 185 2.96 23.11 5.30
C ILE A 185 3.50 24.50 5.64
N THR A 186 4.35 25.06 4.78
CA THR A 186 4.98 26.37 4.99
C THR A 186 3.99 27.53 4.85
N ARG A 187 3.02 27.43 3.94
CA ARG A 187 1.98 28.46 3.76
C ARG A 187 1.09 28.63 5.01
N SER A 188 0.81 27.55 5.73
CA SER A 188 -0.04 27.58 6.93
C SER A 188 0.64 28.22 8.14
N GLY A 189 1.98 28.34 8.17
CA GLY A 189 2.73 28.97 9.25
C GLY A 189 2.63 30.50 9.27
N ASN A 190 2.24 31.11 8.14
CA ASN A 190 2.17 32.56 7.98
C ASN A 190 0.80 33.17 8.30
N GLU A 191 -0.24 32.34 8.51
CA GLU A 191 -1.55 32.82 8.95
C GLU A 191 -1.61 32.78 10.48
N ALA A 192 -1.69 33.95 11.12
CA ALA A 192 -1.64 34.18 12.56
C ALA A 192 -2.86 33.62 13.34
N SER A 193 -3.08 32.31 13.24
CA SER A 193 -4.03 31.56 14.03
C SER A 193 -3.30 30.38 14.68
N ASN A 194 -3.50 30.16 15.97
CA ASN A 194 -2.92 29.06 16.75
C ASN A 194 -3.49 27.68 16.36
N ASN A 195 -3.65 27.42 15.06
CA ASN A 195 -4.26 26.21 14.53
C ASN A 195 -3.20 25.12 14.37
N ILE A 196 -3.47 23.95 14.95
CA ILE A 196 -2.64 22.75 14.77
C ILE A 196 -3.01 22.13 13.42
N MET A 197 -2.04 22.08 12.50
CA MET A 197 -2.21 21.38 11.23
C MET A 197 -1.80 19.92 11.36
N VAL A 198 -2.67 19.02 10.88
CA VAL A 198 -2.40 17.58 10.81
C VAL A 198 -2.40 17.14 9.36
N VAL A 199 -1.34 16.43 8.95
CA VAL A 199 -1.21 15.84 7.60
C VAL A 199 -1.08 14.33 7.76
N ALA A 200 -1.92 13.58 7.04
CA ALA A 200 -1.89 12.11 7.01
C ALA A 200 -1.47 11.61 5.63
N ILE A 201 -0.46 10.73 5.59
CA ILE A 201 -0.04 10.01 4.37
C ILE A 201 -0.54 8.57 4.49
N VAL A 202 -1.50 8.19 3.64
CA VAL A 202 -2.16 6.88 3.69
C VAL A 202 -1.89 6.11 2.40
N GLY A 203 -1.79 4.79 2.51
CA GLY A 203 -1.50 3.91 1.38
C GLY A 203 -0.98 2.55 1.81
N VAL A 204 -0.81 1.64 0.86
CA VAL A 204 -0.38 0.27 1.14
C VAL A 204 1.02 0.16 1.74
N GLY A 205 1.30 -0.97 2.40
CA GLY A 205 2.64 -1.29 2.88
C GLY A 205 3.67 -1.28 1.75
N GLY A 206 4.82 -0.64 1.97
CA GLY A 206 5.91 -0.60 0.98
C GLY A 206 5.80 0.45 -0.12
N ILE A 207 4.71 1.22 -0.21
CA ILE A 207 4.50 2.23 -1.27
C ILE A 207 5.37 3.50 -1.14
N GLY A 208 6.24 3.60 -0.12
CA GLY A 208 7.11 4.76 0.07
C GLY A 208 6.55 5.89 0.97
N LYS A 209 5.51 5.64 1.78
CA LYS A 209 4.95 6.65 2.70
C LYS A 209 6.00 7.28 3.62
N THR A 210 6.78 6.43 4.28
CA THR A 210 7.85 6.87 5.19
C THR A 210 8.93 7.63 4.42
N THR A 211 9.26 7.21 3.20
CA THR A 211 10.22 7.89 2.33
C THR A 211 9.75 9.29 1.94
N LEU A 212 8.47 9.45 1.58
CA LEU A 212 7.88 10.76 1.32
C LEU A 212 7.91 11.66 2.57
N ALA A 213 7.52 11.11 3.73
CA ALA A 213 7.60 11.84 5.00
C ALA A 213 9.02 12.27 5.35
N GLN A 214 10.02 11.41 5.13
CA GLN A 214 11.44 11.74 5.32
C GLN A 214 11.91 12.83 4.36
N LYS A 215 11.49 12.81 3.08
CA LYS A 215 11.81 13.89 2.13
C LYS A 215 11.26 15.24 2.60
N VAL A 216 9.98 15.29 2.96
CA VAL A 216 9.35 16.51 3.47
C VAL A 216 10.03 16.96 4.77
N PHE A 217 10.28 16.04 5.70
CA PHE A 217 10.94 16.34 6.98
C PHE A 217 12.34 16.96 6.79
N ASN A 218 13.09 16.50 5.79
CA ASN A 218 14.45 16.97 5.50
C ASN A 218 14.52 18.11 4.47
N ASP A 219 13.39 18.60 3.96
CA ASP A 219 13.35 19.69 3.00
C ASP A 219 13.88 21.00 3.60
N GLU A 220 14.61 21.80 2.82
CA GLU A 220 15.26 23.03 3.27
C GLU A 220 14.24 24.08 3.72
N ALA A 221 13.08 24.19 3.05
CA ALA A 221 12.04 25.13 3.45
C ALA A 221 11.42 24.74 4.81
N ILE A 222 11.25 23.44 5.04
CA ILE A 222 10.80 22.93 6.34
C ILE A 222 11.86 23.14 7.43
N GLN A 223 13.15 23.05 7.10
CA GLN A 223 14.23 23.40 8.03
C GLN A 223 14.25 24.88 8.38
N GLY A 224 13.94 25.77 7.42
CA GLY A 224 13.89 27.22 7.63
C GLY A 224 12.70 27.67 8.47
N ASP A 225 11.53 27.06 8.26
CA ASP A 225 10.27 27.52 8.89
C ASP A 225 10.04 26.95 10.30
N PHE A 226 10.67 25.82 10.65
CA PHE A 226 10.44 25.14 11.93
C PHE A 226 11.69 25.15 12.81
N SER A 227 11.60 25.83 13.97
CA SER A 227 12.68 25.90 14.95
C SER A 227 13.03 24.55 15.59
N LYS A 228 12.07 23.64 15.66
CA LYS A 228 12.22 22.29 16.19
C LYS A 228 11.45 21.31 15.33
N LYS A 229 12.06 20.17 15.05
CA LYS A 229 11.48 19.05 14.31
C LYS A 229 11.79 17.76 15.03
N ILE A 230 10.81 16.89 15.14
CA ILE A 230 10.91 15.63 15.88
C ILE A 230 10.45 14.51 14.97
N TRP A 231 11.22 13.42 14.93
CA TRP A 231 10.81 12.19 14.25
C TRP A 231 10.55 11.09 15.28
N LEU A 232 9.32 10.59 15.34
CA LEU A 232 8.96 9.50 16.26
C LEU A 232 8.48 8.27 15.48
N SER A 233 9.06 7.13 15.81
CA SER A 233 8.60 5.83 15.32
C SER A 233 7.68 5.18 16.36
N VAL A 234 6.47 4.79 15.95
CA VAL A 234 5.49 4.12 16.82
C VAL A 234 5.19 2.74 16.24
N ASN A 235 5.51 1.70 17.01
CA ASN A 235 5.31 0.30 16.62
C ASN A 235 4.04 -0.29 17.25
N GLN A 236 3.64 -1.49 16.80
CA GLN A 236 2.43 -2.17 17.31
C GLN A 236 2.44 -2.39 18.82
N ASN A 237 3.62 -2.61 19.40
CA ASN A 237 3.84 -2.66 20.83
C ASN A 237 4.63 -1.40 21.21
N PHE A 238 3.98 -0.36 21.70
CA PHE A 238 4.63 0.86 22.19
C PHE A 238 4.17 1.19 23.62
N SER A 239 5.05 1.83 24.38
CA SER A 239 4.73 2.40 25.70
C SER A 239 4.52 3.90 25.55
N GLU A 240 3.40 4.43 26.02
CA GLU A 240 3.11 5.87 26.02
C GLU A 240 4.20 6.65 26.77
N VAL A 241 4.67 6.10 27.90
CA VAL A 241 5.73 6.71 28.71
C VAL A 241 7.04 6.76 27.94
N GLU A 242 7.40 5.70 27.22
CA GLU A 242 8.62 5.68 26.40
C GLU A 242 8.52 6.61 25.19
N LEU A 243 7.35 6.69 24.55
CA LEU A 243 7.10 7.58 23.42
C LEU A 243 7.25 9.05 23.83
N LEU A 244 6.62 9.44 24.96
CA LEU A 244 6.75 10.79 25.52
C LEU A 244 8.19 11.09 25.91
N ARG A 245 8.90 10.13 26.52
CA ARG A 245 10.32 10.28 26.87
C ARG A 245 11.17 10.54 25.62
N ARG A 246 10.97 9.77 24.55
CA ARG A 246 11.66 9.96 23.26
C ARG A 246 11.37 11.34 22.66
N ALA A 247 10.11 11.77 22.67
CA ALA A 247 9.72 13.10 22.19
C ALA A 247 10.45 14.23 22.94
N ILE A 248 10.56 14.13 24.26
CA ILE A 248 11.25 15.13 25.08
C ILE A 248 12.75 15.18 24.78
N ILE A 249 13.39 14.01 24.58
CA ILE A 249 14.82 13.90 24.27
C ILE A 249 15.12 14.60 22.93
N GLU A 250 14.35 14.27 21.88
CA GLU A 250 14.50 14.84 20.54
C GLU A 250 14.31 16.37 20.51
N VAL A 251 13.44 16.94 21.37
CA VAL A 251 13.25 18.40 21.46
C VAL A 251 14.45 19.10 22.08
N ARG A 252 15.03 18.50 23.12
CA ARG A 252 16.10 19.13 23.91
C ARG A 252 17.42 19.16 23.15
N GLY A 253 17.68 18.17 22.30
CA GLY A 253 19.01 17.96 21.71
C GLY A 253 20.02 17.53 22.78
N ASP A 254 20.99 16.69 22.42
CA ASP A 254 22.05 16.30 23.35
C ASP A 254 22.81 17.55 23.84
N THR A 255 22.52 17.97 25.06
CA THR A 255 23.35 18.88 25.87
C THR A 255 24.26 18.08 26.77
#